data_AF-A0A6V7WC62-F1
#
_entry.id   AF-A0A6V7WC62-F1
#
_cell.length_a   1.000
_cell.length_b   1.000
_cell.length_c   1.000
_cell.angle_alpha   90.00
_cell.angle_beta   90.00
_cell.angle_gamma   90.00
#
_symmetry.space_group_name_H-M   'P 1'
#
loop_
_entity.id
_entity.type
_entity.pdbx_description
1 polymer ?
#
loop_
_entity_poly.entity_id
_entity_poly.type
_entity_poly.pdbx_seq_one_letter_code
_entity_poly.pdbx_strand_id
1 'polypeptide(L)' 'MKSLVNMWREDEEDQDCVFFENARDIHEQKHMSIECVPLPREIGDLSPIYFKIFITTLK' A
#
# COMPACT_ATOMS: atom_id res chain seq x y z
N MET A 1 -8.47 -9.20 0.68
CA MET A 1 -7.87 -8.13 -0.16
C MET A 1 -8.66 -7.87 -1.42
N LYS A 2 -8.99 -8.87 -2.27
CA LYS A 2 -9.76 -8.65 -3.52
C LYS A 2 -11.05 -7.82 -3.36
N SER A 3 -11.84 -8.08 -2.31
CA SER A 3 -13.05 -7.30 -2.04
C SER A 3 -12.77 -5.82 -1.77
N LEU A 4 -11.66 -5.48 -1.09
CA LEU A 4 -11.27 -4.10 -0.85
C LEU A 4 -10.74 -3.43 -2.12
N VAL A 5 -9.97 -4.17 -2.92
CA VAL A 5 -9.50 -3.68 -4.23
C VAL A 5 -10.69 -3.35 -5.14
N ASN A 6 -11.68 -4.25 -5.21
CA ASN A 6 -12.89 -4.00 -6.01
C ASN A 6 -13.69 -2.82 -5.46
N MET A 7 -13.84 -2.70 -4.13
CA MET A 7 -14.53 -1.58 -3.50
C MET A 7 -13.95 -0.23 -3.92
N TRP A 8 -12.61 -0.06 -3.89
CA TRP A 8 -11.96 1.19 -4.26
C TRP A 8 -12.00 1.49 -5.77
N ARG A 9 -11.96 0.45 -6.59
CA ARG A 9 -12.06 0.59 -8.06
C ARG A 9 -13.45 0.90 -8.56
N GLU A 10 -14.46 0.47 -7.82
CA GLU A 10 -15.88 0.72 -8.11
C GLU A 10 -16.38 2.05 -7.50
N ASP A 11 -15.53 2.74 -6.73
CA ASP A 11 -15.81 4.08 -6.20
C ASP A 11 -15.89 5.13 -7.33
N GLU A 12 -16.66 6.19 -7.12
CA GLU A 12 -16.85 7.28 -8.11
C GLU A 12 -15.53 7.98 -8.46
N GLU A 13 -14.54 7.91 -7.57
CA GLU A 13 -13.22 8.53 -7.72
C GLU A 13 -12.20 7.64 -8.47
N ASP A 14 -12.54 6.43 -8.93
CA ASP A 14 -11.64 5.44 -9.59
C ASP A 14 -10.28 5.32 -8.88
N GLN A 15 -10.31 4.79 -7.66
CA GLN A 15 -9.13 4.65 -6.81
C GLN A 15 -8.51 3.25 -6.97
N ASP A 16 -7.19 3.18 -6.76
CA ASP A 16 -6.49 1.93 -6.49
C ASP A 16 -6.06 1.91 -5.02
N CYS A 17 -5.51 0.79 -4.56
CA CYS A 17 -5.06 0.68 -3.16
C CYS A 17 -3.73 -0.04 -3.03
N VAL A 18 -2.86 0.50 -2.17
CA VAL A 18 -1.59 -0.13 -1.79
C VAL A 18 -1.75 -0.77 -0.41
N PHE A 19 -1.33 -2.03 -0.32
CA PHE A 19 -1.25 -2.75 0.96
C PHE A 19 0.21 -2.90 1.37
N PHE A 20 0.53 -2.55 2.61
CA PHE A 20 1.86 -2.80 3.18
C PHE A 20 1.79 -3.08 4.68
N GLU A 21 2.83 -3.74 5.17
CA GLU A 21 3.07 -3.99 6.60
C GLU A 21 4.41 -3.36 6.96
N ASN A 22 4.54 -2.89 8.20
CA ASN A 22 5.82 -2.42 8.72
C ASN A 22 6.13 -3.05 10.08
N ALA A 23 6.95 -4.09 10.07
CA ALA A 23 7.41 -4.78 11.27
C ALA A 23 8.66 -4.08 11.88
N ARG A 24 8.49 -2.84 12.34
CA ARG A 24 9.51 -2.16 13.16
C ARG A 24 9.46 -2.63 14.61
N ASP A 25 10.61 -2.59 15.27
CA ASP A 25 10.73 -2.85 16.71
C ASP A 25 10.16 -4.21 17.14
N ILE A 26 10.53 -5.28 16.43
CA ILE A 26 10.01 -6.64 16.65
C ILE A 26 10.16 -7.15 18.10
N HIS A 27 11.10 -6.58 18.85
CA HIS A 27 11.30 -6.84 20.28
C HIS A 27 10.10 -6.44 21.14
N GLU A 28 9.29 -5.48 20.69
CA GLU A 28 8.07 -5.03 21.37
C GLU A 28 6.86 -5.94 21.11
N GLN A 29 7.01 -6.96 20.25
CA GLN A 29 5.99 -7.97 19.96
C GLN A 29 4.60 -7.38 19.61
N LYS A 30 4.60 -6.27 18.88
CA LYS A 30 3.38 -5.60 18.41
C LYS A 30 2.56 -6.53 17.51
N HIS A 31 1.24 -6.35 17.54
CA HIS A 31 0.35 -7.05 16.61
C HIS A 31 0.66 -6.63 15.17
N MET A 32 0.74 -7.63 14.29
CA MET A 32 0.84 -7.44 12.85
C MET A 32 -0.42 -6.73 12.35
N SER A 33 -0.23 -5.63 11.61
CA SER A 33 -1.30 -4.89 10.94
C SER A 33 -0.89 -4.60 9.50
N ILE A 34 -1.81 -4.83 8.58
CA ILE A 34 -1.64 -4.51 7.16
C ILE A 34 -2.42 -3.23 6.91
N GLU A 35 -1.72 -2.18 6.53
CA GLU A 35 -2.34 -0.93 6.15
C GLU A 35 -2.88 -1.02 4.72
N CYS A 36 -4.02 -0.39 4.48
CA CYS A 36 -4.65 -0.24 3.17
C CYS A 36 -4.76 1.25 2.89
N VAL A 37 -3.99 1.74 1.93
CA VAL A 37 -3.99 3.15 1.56
C VAL A 37 -4.66 3.29 0.20
N PRO A 38 -5.86 3.88 0.12
CA PRO A 38 -6.48 4.24 -1.15
C PRO A 38 -5.78 5.47 -1.75
N LEU A 39 -5.68 5.49 -3.07
CA LEU A 39 -5.01 6.55 -3.81
C LEU A 39 -5.57 6.62 -5.24
N PRO A 40 -5.48 7.78 -5.92
CA PRO A 40 -5.85 7.88 -7.33
C PRO A 40 -5.13 6.82 -8.15
N ARG A 41 -5.85 6.16 -9.05
CA ARG A 41 -5.33 5.04 -9.85
C ARG A 41 -4.05 5.38 -10.61
N GLU A 42 -3.95 6.59 -11.15
CA GLU A 42 -2.75 7.07 -11.86
C GLU A 42 -1.49 7.04 -10.96
N ILE A 43 -1.64 7.34 -9.66
CA ILE A 43 -0.55 7.26 -8.68
C ILE A 43 -0.31 5.80 -8.28
N GLY A 44 -1.38 5.00 -8.17
CA GLY A 44 -1.33 3.56 -7.94
C GLY A 44 -0.47 2.82 -8.97
N ASP A 45 -0.64 3.15 -10.25
CA ASP A 45 0.13 2.56 -11.37
C ASP A 45 1.64 2.87 -11.28
N LEU A 46 1.99 4.04 -10.72
CA LEU A 46 3.38 4.45 -10.50
C LEU A 46 3.97 3.92 -9.19
N SER A 47 3.12 3.45 -8.25
CA SER A 47 3.54 2.99 -6.92
C SER A 47 4.68 1.97 -6.96
N PRO A 48 4.74 0.97 -7.87
CA PRO A 48 5.84 0.00 -7.88
C PRO A 48 7.21 0.65 -8.15
N ILE A 49 7.25 1.69 -8.99
CA ILE A 49 8.49 2.41 -9.31
C ILE A 49 8.97 3.20 -8.09
N TYR A 50 8.06 3.90 -7.40
CA TYR A 50 8.40 4.62 -6.17
C TYR A 50 8.94 3.69 -5.09
N PHE A 51 8.28 2.56 -4.84
CA PHE A 51 8.77 1.57 -3.87
C PHE A 51 10.11 0.97 -4.29
N LYS A 52 10.29 0.67 -5.58
CA LYS A 52 11.57 0.16 -6.08
C LYS A 52 12.71 1.14 -5.82
N ILE A 53 12.52 2.43 -6.13
CA ILE A 53 13.53 3.47 -5.87
C ILE A 53 13.78 3.57 -4.36
N PHE A 54 12.73 3.68 -3.55
CA PHE A 54 12.85 3.84 -2.11
C PHE A 54 13.61 2.68 -1.45
N ILE A 55 13.23 1.43 -1.75
CA ILE A 55 13.86 0.23 -1.18
C ILE A 55 15.30 0.04 -1.68
N THR A 56 15.60 0.44 -2.92
CA THR A 56 16.93 0.23 -3.52
C THR A 56 17.92 1.32 -3.16
N THR A 57 17.47 2.57 -3.09
CA THR A 57 18.33 3.75 -2.96
C THR A 57 18.44 4.24 -1.53
N LEU A 58 17.41 4.06 -0.70
CA LEU A 58 17.44 4.43 0.71
C LEU A 58 17.76 3.19 1.54
N LYS A 59 19.04 2.85 1.59
CA LYS A 59 19.63 1.89 2.54
C LYS A 59 20.58 2.61 3.46
#